data_AF-A0AAJ7WLY6-F1
#
_entry.id   AF-A0AAJ7WLY6-F1
#
_cell.length_a   1.000
_cell.length_b   1.000
_cell.length_c   1.000
_cell.angle_alpha   90.00
_cell.angle_beta   90.00
_cell.angle_gamma   90.00
#
_symmetry.space_group_name_H-M   'P 1'
#
loop_
_entity.id
_entity.type
_entity.pdbx_description
1 polymer ?
#
loop_
_entity_poly.entity_id
_entity_poly.type
_entity_poly.pdbx_seq_one_letter_code
_entity_poly.pdbx_strand_id
1 'polypeptide(L)'
;MRLLAVVMLRVRCCGRPIGIEHAAKAVEPAEKVTEVKSKDKNIAAAMEGNNLTVEEKKILRNHTEACLAGKDTYVDPVSGYSVFTSRSHLLRGKCCGSACRHCPFEQVNVKDRHKKSTYNGYFYT
;
A
#
# COMPACT_ATOMS: atom_id res chain seq x y z
N MET A 1 67.29 0.49 -8.60
CA MET A 1 66.67 1.76 -8.16
C MET A 1 65.17 1.50 -7.99
N ARG A 2 64.70 1.51 -6.74
CA ARG A 2 63.30 1.27 -6.37
C ARG A 2 62.48 2.51 -6.73
N LEU A 3 61.69 2.47 -7.80
CA LEU A 3 60.62 3.44 -8.00
C LEU A 3 59.34 2.91 -7.34
N LEU A 4 58.80 3.70 -6.43
CA LEU A 4 57.66 3.42 -5.56
C LEU A 4 56.42 3.06 -6.39
N ALA A 5 55.81 1.93 -6.05
CA ALA A 5 54.43 1.62 -6.43
C ALA A 5 53.50 2.62 -5.72
N VAL A 6 52.80 3.45 -6.50
CA VAL A 6 51.74 4.32 -5.98
C VAL A 6 50.54 3.44 -5.68
N VAL A 7 50.34 3.11 -4.41
CA VAL A 7 49.14 2.46 -3.90
C VAL A 7 47.96 3.40 -4.13
N MET A 8 47.16 3.13 -5.16
CA MET A 8 45.87 3.77 -5.38
C MET A 8 44.89 3.31 -4.30
N LEU A 9 44.93 3.98 -3.15
CA LEU A 9 43.97 3.83 -2.07
C LEU A 9 42.58 4.21 -2.60
N ARG A 10 41.76 3.20 -2.93
CA ARG A 10 40.35 3.39 -3.25
C ARG A 10 39.62 3.83 -1.98
N VAL A 11 39.55 5.14 -1.77
CA VAL A 11 38.66 5.75 -0.78
C VAL A 11 37.23 5.44 -1.21
N ARG A 12 36.57 4.52 -0.50
CA ARG A 12 35.10 4.35 -0.55
C ARG A 12 34.48 5.57 0.14
N CYS A 13 34.36 6.68 -0.57
CA CYS A 13 33.45 7.74 -0.16
C CYS A 13 32.02 7.26 -0.39
N CYS A 14 31.28 7.06 0.69
CA CYS A 14 29.84 6.87 0.71
C CYS A 14 29.14 8.15 0.25
N GLY A 15 29.17 8.44 -1.05
CA GLY A 15 28.41 9.53 -1.67
C GLY A 15 27.63 8.95 -2.84
N ARG A 16 26.33 8.71 -2.65
CA ARG A 16 25.47 8.22 -3.73
C ARG A 16 25.12 9.43 -4.61
N PRO A 17 25.48 9.45 -5.90
CA PRO A 17 25.23 10.59 -6.77
C PRO A 17 23.73 10.84 -6.93
N ILE A 18 23.38 12.12 -6.80
CA ILE A 18 22.12 12.74 -7.22
C ILE A 18 22.04 12.72 -8.75
N GLY A 19 20.91 12.30 -9.30
CA GLY A 19 20.57 12.46 -10.71
C GLY A 19 20.88 11.25 -11.59
N ILE A 20 19.99 10.26 -11.56
CA ILE A 20 19.50 9.64 -12.80
C ILE A 20 17.98 9.60 -12.68
N GLU A 21 17.32 10.42 -13.48
CA GLU A 21 15.91 10.32 -13.78
C GLU A 21 15.57 8.87 -14.16
N HIS A 22 15.04 8.12 -13.21
CA HIS A 22 14.35 6.88 -13.54
C HIS A 22 13.05 7.32 -14.18
N ALA A 23 13.08 7.30 -15.51
CA ALA A 23 11.94 7.45 -16.38
C ALA A 23 10.70 6.89 -15.70
N ALA A 24 9.79 7.80 -15.34
CA ALA A 24 8.40 7.47 -15.14
C ALA A 24 7.93 6.87 -16.47
N LYS A 25 8.04 5.55 -16.59
CA LYS A 25 7.34 4.84 -17.65
C LYS A 25 5.87 5.07 -17.32
N ALA A 26 5.24 5.93 -18.13
CA ALA A 26 3.81 6.01 -18.27
C ALA A 26 3.28 4.58 -18.26
N VAL A 27 2.64 4.20 -17.16
CA VAL A 27 1.67 3.13 -17.21
C VAL A 27 0.45 3.81 -17.75
N GLU A 28 0.25 3.64 -19.06
CA GLU A 28 -1.01 3.87 -19.75
C GLU A 28 -2.16 3.43 -18.84
N PRO A 29 -3.25 4.21 -18.73
CA PRO A 29 -4.42 3.83 -17.95
C PRO A 29 -4.85 2.45 -18.45
N ALA A 30 -4.71 1.45 -17.57
CA ALA A 30 -5.02 0.06 -17.86
C ALA A 30 -6.53 -0.12 -17.93
N GLU A 31 -7.11 0.39 -19.02
CA GLU A 31 -8.36 -0.06 -19.62
C GLU A 31 -8.13 -1.47 -20.20
N LYS A 32 -7.85 -2.45 -19.31
CA LYS A 32 -8.10 -3.89 -19.51
C LYS A 32 -7.75 -4.69 -18.25
N VAL A 33 -8.62 -4.62 -17.25
CA VAL A 33 -8.86 -5.76 -16.34
C VAL A 33 -10.28 -6.22 -16.58
N THR A 34 -10.54 -6.69 -17.79
CA THR A 34 -11.71 -7.51 -18.10
C THR A 34 -11.30 -8.96 -17.88
N GLU A 35 -12.05 -9.66 -17.03
CA GLU A 35 -11.90 -11.07 -16.61
C GLU A 35 -10.95 -11.33 -15.43
N VAL A 36 -11.27 -10.71 -14.28
CA VAL A 36 -11.30 -11.51 -13.05
C VAL A 36 -12.66 -12.21 -13.03
N LYS A 37 -12.63 -13.54 -12.95
CA LYS A 37 -13.80 -14.40 -13.11
C LYS A 37 -14.79 -14.18 -11.95
N SER A 38 -16.00 -13.78 -12.33
CA SER A 38 -17.27 -14.15 -11.70
C SER A 38 -17.38 -13.95 -10.18
N LYS A 39 -17.24 -12.69 -9.75
CA LYS A 39 -18.13 -12.07 -8.73
C LYS A 39 -18.26 -10.55 -8.89
N ASP A 40 -17.90 -10.03 -10.06
CA ASP A 40 -17.88 -8.60 -10.38
C ASP A 40 -19.24 -8.12 -10.90
N LYS A 41 -20.26 -8.21 -10.04
CA LYS A 41 -21.47 -7.39 -10.24
C LYS A 41 -21.50 -6.32 -9.16
N ASN A 42 -21.06 -5.14 -9.61
CA ASN A 42 -21.36 -3.80 -9.08
C ASN A 42 -20.43 -3.21 -8.01
N ILE A 43 -19.24 -2.76 -8.43
CA ILE A 43 -18.40 -1.82 -7.67
C ILE A 43 -19.15 -0.49 -7.42
N ALA A 44 -20.06 -0.09 -8.33
CA ALA A 44 -20.89 1.11 -8.18
C ALA A 44 -22.07 0.94 -7.19
N ALA A 45 -22.70 -0.24 -7.10
CA ALA A 45 -23.87 -0.43 -6.22
C ALA A 45 -23.52 -0.48 -4.73
N ALA A 46 -22.25 -0.72 -4.37
CA ALA A 46 -21.78 -0.64 -2.99
C ALA A 46 -21.81 0.79 -2.42
N MET A 47 -21.78 1.82 -3.28
CA MET A 47 -21.77 3.23 -2.87
C MET A 47 -23.16 3.79 -2.57
N GLU A 48 -24.22 3.21 -3.11
CA GLU A 48 -25.61 3.68 -2.93
C GLU A 48 -26.44 2.81 -1.97
N GLY A 49 -25.89 1.73 -1.41
CA GLY A 49 -26.63 0.75 -0.60
C GLY A 49 -26.35 0.73 0.90
N ASN A 50 -25.61 1.68 1.51
CA ASN A 50 -25.10 1.50 2.87
C ASN A 50 -25.11 2.72 3.79
N ASN A 51 -25.48 2.49 5.05
CA ASN A 51 -25.46 3.42 6.18
C ASN A 51 -24.02 3.62 6.71
N LEU A 52 -23.10 4.02 5.83
CA LEU A 52 -21.74 4.41 6.22
C LEU A 52 -21.68 5.93 6.45
N THR A 53 -20.99 6.35 7.51
CA THR A 53 -20.78 7.76 7.80
C THR A 53 -19.91 8.44 6.73
N VAL A 54 -19.92 9.77 6.71
CA VAL A 54 -19.11 10.57 5.77
C VAL A 54 -17.63 10.19 5.84
N GLU A 55 -17.11 9.93 7.04
CA GLU A 55 -15.69 9.64 7.24
C GLU A 55 -15.32 8.21 6.84
N GLU A 56 -16.19 7.24 7.11
CA GLU A 56 -15.98 5.86 6.65
C GLU A 56 -16.01 5.78 5.11
N LYS A 57 -16.86 6.58 4.46
CA LYS A 57 -16.84 6.74 3.00
C LYS A 57 -15.51 7.31 2.51
N LYS A 58 -14.89 8.25 3.22
CA LYS A 58 -13.55 8.77 2.87
C LYS A 58 -12.47 7.71 3.05
N ILE A 59 -12.54 6.89 4.12
CA ILE A 59 -11.61 5.76 4.33
C ILE A 59 -11.61 4.85 3.10
N LEU A 60 -12.79 4.44 2.65
CA LEU A 60 -12.95 3.56 1.49
C LEU A 60 -12.45 4.20 0.20
N ARG A 61 -12.79 5.47 -0.04
CA ARG A 61 -12.31 6.21 -1.22
C ARG A 61 -10.79 6.30 -1.25
N ASN A 62 -10.15 6.80 -0.18
CA ASN A 62 -8.70 6.96 -0.12
C ASN A 62 -7.97 5.62 -0.30
N HIS A 63 -8.49 4.54 0.29
CA HIS A 63 -7.95 3.20 0.12
C HIS A 63 -8.08 2.71 -1.32
N THR A 64 -9.26 2.88 -1.92
CA THR A 64 -9.54 2.46 -3.31
C THR A 64 -8.67 3.22 -4.29
N GLU A 65 -8.59 4.55 -4.16
CA GLU A 65 -7.72 5.40 -4.97
C GLU A 65 -6.25 5.00 -4.85
N ALA A 66 -5.77 4.71 -3.63
CA ALA A 66 -4.41 4.24 -3.42
C ALA A 66 -4.15 2.87 -4.06
N CYS A 67 -5.12 1.95 -4.02
CA CYS A 67 -5.01 0.66 -4.69
C CYS A 67 -4.93 0.81 -6.22
N LEU A 68 -5.80 1.65 -6.80
CA LEU A 68 -5.83 1.93 -8.24
C LEU A 68 -4.54 2.62 -8.70
N ALA A 69 -4.01 3.55 -7.89
CA ALA A 69 -2.74 4.21 -8.14
C ALA A 69 -1.51 3.32 -7.87
N GLY A 70 -1.71 2.07 -7.45
CA GLY A 70 -0.61 1.15 -7.14
C GLY A 70 0.23 1.56 -5.93
N LYS A 71 -0.30 2.41 -5.04
CA LYS A 71 0.36 2.83 -3.80
C LYS A 71 0.23 1.76 -2.71
N ASP A 72 1.27 1.61 -1.91
CA ASP A 72 1.29 0.63 -0.83
C ASP A 72 0.56 1.12 0.42
N THR A 73 0.45 2.43 0.59
CA THR A 73 -0.18 3.05 1.76
C THR A 73 -1.12 4.19 1.37
N TYR A 74 -2.04 4.52 2.26
CA TYR A 74 -2.88 5.72 2.21
C TYR A 74 -2.98 6.33 3.61
N VAL A 75 -3.36 7.60 3.69
CA VAL A 75 -3.61 8.26 4.97
C VAL A 75 -5.07 8.05 5.35
N ASP A 76 -5.29 7.45 6.52
CA ASP A 76 -6.62 7.28 7.09
C ASP A 76 -7.13 8.65 7.60
N PRO A 77 -8.23 9.19 7.05
CA PRO A 77 -8.75 10.50 7.45
C PRO A 77 -9.24 10.54 8.90
N VAL A 78 -9.58 9.40 9.51
CA VAL A 78 -10.07 9.35 10.90
C VAL A 78 -8.91 9.25 11.89
N SER A 79 -7.98 8.32 11.67
CA SER A 79 -6.86 8.10 12.61
C SER A 79 -5.63 8.95 12.33
N GLY A 80 -5.49 9.51 11.13
CA GLY A 80 -4.30 10.24 10.68
C GLY A 80 -3.08 9.36 10.38
N TYR A 81 -3.18 8.03 10.55
CA TYR A 81 -2.06 7.13 10.31
C TYR A 81 -1.89 6.78 8.83
N SER A 82 -0.65 6.48 8.45
CA SER A 82 -0.36 5.82 7.17
C SER A 82 -0.68 4.33 7.28
N VAL A 83 -1.74 3.90 6.61
CA VAL A 83 -2.26 2.53 6.64
C VAL A 83 -1.90 1.82 5.33
N PHE A 84 -1.46 0.57 5.44
CA PHE A 84 -1.20 -0.27 4.27
C PHE A 84 -2.48 -0.62 3.51
N THR A 85 -2.41 -0.56 2.18
CA THR A 85 -3.50 -0.97 1.30
C THR A 85 -3.64 -2.49 1.29
N SER A 86 -4.85 -2.99 1.03
CA SER A 86 -5.09 -4.42 0.78
C SER A 86 -4.15 -4.98 -0.29
N ARG A 87 -3.91 -4.23 -1.38
CA ARG A 87 -2.94 -4.56 -2.43
C ARG A 87 -1.55 -4.84 -1.88
N SER A 88 -1.01 -3.95 -1.03
CA SER A 88 0.32 -4.14 -0.44
C SER A 88 0.41 -5.40 0.42
N HIS A 89 -0.68 -5.76 1.12
CA HIS A 89 -0.74 -6.99 1.89
C HIS A 89 -0.75 -8.22 0.98
N LEU A 90 -1.53 -8.19 -0.10
CA LEU A 90 -1.53 -9.27 -1.10
C LEU A 90 -0.15 -9.48 -1.71
N LEU A 91 0.55 -8.40 -2.08
CA LEU A 91 1.93 -8.45 -2.59
C LEU A 91 2.90 -9.01 -1.55
N ARG A 92 2.73 -8.65 -0.28
CA ARG A 92 3.55 -9.16 0.84
C ARG A 92 3.22 -10.62 1.19
N GLY A 93 2.02 -11.09 0.88
CA GLY A 93 1.53 -12.44 1.18
C GLY A 93 1.25 -12.73 2.66
N LYS A 94 1.28 -11.72 3.55
CA LYS A 94 1.01 -11.90 4.98
C LYS A 94 0.54 -10.63 5.70
N CYS A 95 -0.13 -10.83 6.84
CA CYS A 95 -0.48 -9.78 7.79
C CYS A 95 0.79 -9.14 8.41
N CYS A 96 0.88 -7.81 8.43
CA CYS A 96 2.03 -7.11 9.02
C CYS A 96 1.99 -7.02 10.55
N GLY A 97 0.82 -7.22 11.18
CA GLY A 97 0.63 -7.10 12.63
C GLY A 97 0.33 -5.67 13.14
N SER A 98 0.14 -4.70 12.25
CA SER A 98 -0.14 -3.29 12.60
C SER A 98 -1.62 -2.92 12.62
N ALA A 99 -2.54 -3.88 12.66
CA ALA A 99 -4.00 -3.67 12.68
C ALA A 99 -4.52 -2.76 11.54
N CYS A 100 -4.02 -2.97 10.32
CA CYS A 100 -4.45 -2.18 9.16
C CYS A 100 -5.92 -2.43 8.81
N ARG A 101 -6.64 -1.35 8.48
CA ARG A 101 -8.10 -1.36 8.21
C ARG A 101 -8.53 -2.32 7.10
N HIS A 102 -7.68 -2.53 6.09
CA HIS A 102 -8.01 -3.33 4.90
C HIS A 102 -7.13 -4.58 4.79
N CYS A 103 -6.81 -5.22 5.93
CA CYS A 103 -6.00 -6.44 5.95
C CYS A 103 -6.80 -7.64 5.39
N PRO A 104 -6.38 -8.26 4.27
CA PRO A 104 -7.06 -9.44 3.70
C PRO A 104 -6.87 -10.71 4.54
N PHE A 105 -5.94 -10.68 5.49
CA PHE A 105 -5.54 -11.82 6.34
C PHE A 105 -6.06 -11.66 7.77
N GLU A 106 -7.26 -11.11 7.92
CA GLU A 106 -8.01 -11.11 9.18
C GLU A 106 -7.26 -10.63 10.43
N GLN A 107 -6.31 -9.71 10.25
CA GLN A 107 -5.42 -9.24 11.32
C GLN A 107 -4.74 -10.37 12.14
N VAL A 108 -4.48 -11.55 11.53
CA VAL A 108 -3.98 -12.74 12.23
C VAL A 108 -2.69 -12.52 13.00
N ASN A 109 -1.83 -11.61 12.54
CA ASN A 109 -0.52 -11.31 13.14
C ASN A 109 -0.55 -10.13 14.13
N VAL A 110 -1.72 -9.57 14.43
CA VAL A 110 -1.85 -8.52 15.47
C VAL A 110 -1.80 -9.19 16.83
N LYS A 111 -0.69 -9.01 17.56
CA LYS A 111 -0.48 -9.61 18.88
C LYS A 111 -1.31 -8.93 19.98
N ASP A 112 -1.39 -7.61 19.91
CA ASP A 112 -2.12 -6.83 20.90
C ASP A 112 -3.63 -6.99 20.70
N ARG A 113 -4.29 -7.68 21.63
CA ARG A 113 -5.75 -7.88 21.57
C ARG A 113 -6.53 -6.55 21.53
N HIS A 114 -6.04 -5.52 22.21
CA HIS A 114 -6.65 -4.19 22.25
C HIS A 114 -6.58 -3.43 20.91
N LYS A 115 -5.68 -3.83 20.01
CA LYS A 115 -5.58 -3.23 18.67
C LYS A 115 -6.41 -3.97 17.63
N LYS A 116 -6.92 -5.17 17.96
CA LYS A 116 -7.81 -5.91 17.06
C LYS A 116 -9.17 -5.22 17.03
N SER A 117 -9.54 -4.76 15.86
CA SER A 117 -10.80 -4.08 15.58
C SER A 117 -11.84 -5.07 15.03
N THR A 118 -13.12 -4.71 15.12
CA THR A 118 -14.20 -5.50 14.53
C THR A 118 -14.34 -5.19 13.05
N TYR A 119 -14.64 -6.21 12.24
CA TYR A 119 -14.90 -6.02 10.82
C TYR A 119 -16.35 -5.60 10.60
N ASN A 120 -16.57 -4.44 9.99
CA ASN A 120 -17.91 -3.90 9.74
C ASN A 120 -18.52 -4.37 8.40
N GLY A 121 -17.85 -5.26 7.67
CA GLY A 121 -18.23 -5.69 6.32
C GLY A 121 -17.47 -4.97 5.20
N TYR A 122 -16.83 -3.83 5.49
CA TYR A 122 -16.05 -3.05 4.54
C TYR A 122 -14.58 -3.00 4.95
N PHE A 123 -14.32 -2.70 6.21
CA PHE A 123 -12.99 -2.59 6.79
C PHE A 123 -13.06 -2.80 8.31
N TYR A 124 -11.89 -2.78 8.96
CA TYR A 124 -11.78 -2.88 10.41
C TYR A 124 -11.94 -1.50 11.08
N THR A 125 -12.92 -1.38 11.99
CA THR A 125 -13.26 -0.15 12.72
C THR A 125 -12.60 -0.06 14.06
#